data_AF-A0A1Y4I6Z3-F1
#
_entry.id   AF-A0A1Y4I6Z3-F1
#
_cell.length_a   1.000
_cell.length_b   1.000
_cell.length_c   1.000
_cell.angle_alpha   90.00
_cell.angle_beta   90.00
_cell.angle_gamma   90.00
#
_symmetry.space_group_name_H-M   'P 1'
#
loop_
_entity.id
_entity.type
_entity.pdbx_description
1 polymer ?
#
loop_
_entity_poly.entity_id
_entity_poly.type
_entity_poly.pdbx_seq_one_letter_code
_entity_poly.pdbx_strand_id
1 'polypeptide(L)'
;MANWEGILTDAGTQLLQAWVDHTSLRITSAAAGEGSVDTGLLPSQTALVSRKQPVSLIGSEPVEDGIRLKLRLTAPEIAYVLQQIGVWAQLEGGEEKLLAVFQNRRGYFIPDKAASPDFVFTFYALISCSNSGNWTVNLDVSALASQKDIWEAADKLEEQMQTHIQAVEEKWDDSLHALGEDVDALRADLDSLSGQISTEVGESLAELTGRVAMNESKIATLWDAIFTNITGNPFTVAFSSLSG
;
A
#
# COMPACT_ATOMS: atom_id res chain seq x y z
N MET A 1 -34.90 1.62 20.58
CA MET A 1 -34.45 2.20 19.29
C MET A 1 -34.91 3.66 19.26
N ALA A 2 -34.12 4.59 18.75
CA ALA A 2 -34.56 5.97 18.59
C ALA A 2 -35.65 6.01 17.52
N ASN A 3 -36.89 6.33 17.89
CA ASN A 3 -38.00 6.42 16.95
C ASN A 3 -37.89 7.74 16.18
N TRP A 4 -37.38 7.68 14.95
CA TRP A 4 -37.37 8.78 14.01
C TRP A 4 -38.66 8.75 13.20
N GLU A 5 -39.42 9.84 13.25
CA GLU A 5 -40.62 10.05 12.45
C GLU A 5 -40.23 10.85 11.20
N GLY A 6 -40.31 10.21 10.03
CA GLY A 6 -40.04 10.84 8.74
C GLY A 6 -41.33 11.23 8.05
N ILE A 7 -41.46 12.50 7.66
CA ILE A 7 -42.65 13.05 6.99
C ILE A 7 -42.20 13.86 5.77
N LEU A 8 -42.92 13.68 4.65
CA LEU A 8 -42.83 14.56 3.49
C LEU A 8 -43.57 15.87 3.81
N THR A 9 -42.94 17.00 3.52
CA THR A 9 -43.61 18.29 3.71
C THR A 9 -44.64 18.52 2.60
N ASP A 10 -45.54 19.49 2.81
CA ASP A 10 -46.50 19.92 1.79
C ASP A 10 -45.78 20.40 0.52
N ALA A 11 -44.68 21.15 0.71
CA ALA A 11 -43.81 21.61 -0.37
C ALA A 11 -43.08 20.46 -1.07
N GLY A 12 -42.61 19.46 -0.31
CA GLY A 12 -41.95 18.27 -0.84
C GLY A 12 -42.89 17.38 -1.63
N THR A 13 -44.13 17.22 -1.15
CA THR A 13 -45.17 16.50 -1.88
C THR A 13 -45.49 17.18 -3.20
N GLN A 14 -45.59 18.51 -3.22
CA GLN A 14 -45.75 19.28 -4.47
C GLN A 14 -44.55 19.11 -5.43
N LEU A 15 -43.31 19.08 -4.91
CA LEU A 15 -42.13 18.82 -5.73
C LEU A 15 -42.17 17.42 -6.36
N LEU A 16 -42.55 16.39 -5.58
CA LEU A 16 -42.66 15.02 -6.07
C LEU A 16 -43.81 14.85 -7.07
N GLN A 17 -44.90 15.61 -6.93
CA GLN A 17 -45.99 15.64 -7.91
C GLN A 17 -45.55 16.32 -9.20
N ALA A 18 -44.91 17.50 -9.13
CA ALA A 18 -44.42 18.21 -10.31
C ALA A 18 -43.25 17.49 -11.01
N TRP A 19 -42.48 16.67 -10.28
CA TRP A 19 -41.48 15.77 -10.85
C TRP A 19 -42.08 14.71 -11.78
N VAL A 20 -43.33 14.30 -11.57
CA VAL A 20 -44.05 13.36 -12.43
C VAL A 20 -44.19 13.92 -13.86
N ASP A 21 -44.24 15.25 -14.01
CA ASP A 21 -44.42 15.95 -15.28
C ASP A 21 -43.09 16.14 -16.09
N HIS A 22 -42.16 15.19 -15.98
CA HIS A 22 -40.90 15.09 -16.76
C HIS A 22 -39.77 16.10 -16.48
N THR A 23 -39.69 16.69 -15.29
CA THR A 23 -38.53 17.53 -14.89
C THR A 23 -37.58 16.72 -14.00
N SER A 24 -36.25 16.92 -14.07
CA SER A 24 -35.31 16.23 -13.17
C SER A 24 -35.42 16.79 -11.74
N LEU A 25 -35.54 15.91 -10.72
CA LEU A 25 -35.50 16.31 -9.31
C LEU A 25 -34.09 16.13 -8.75
N ARG A 26 -33.54 17.19 -8.15
CA ARG A 26 -32.21 17.21 -7.55
C ARG A 26 -32.29 17.37 -6.03
N ILE A 27 -31.74 16.42 -5.28
CA ILE A 27 -31.44 16.63 -3.85
C ILE A 27 -30.22 17.54 -3.75
N THR A 28 -30.39 18.67 -3.07
CA THR A 28 -29.41 19.78 -3.08
C THR A 28 -28.64 19.89 -1.78
N SER A 29 -29.31 19.74 -0.64
CA SER A 29 -28.70 19.92 0.67
C SER A 29 -29.43 19.17 1.78
N ALA A 30 -28.76 18.99 2.91
CA ALA A 30 -29.34 18.48 4.14
C ALA A 30 -28.81 19.27 5.34
N ALA A 31 -29.58 19.29 6.42
CA ALA A 31 -29.24 20.05 7.63
C ALA A 31 -29.83 19.39 8.88
N ALA A 32 -29.20 19.67 10.00
CA ALA A 32 -29.55 19.17 11.31
C ALA A 32 -30.01 20.31 12.21
N GLY A 33 -30.97 20.02 13.08
CA GLY A 33 -31.51 20.99 14.01
C GLY A 33 -31.85 20.45 15.39
N GLU A 34 -31.98 21.38 16.31
CA GLU A 34 -32.46 21.21 17.67
C GLU A 34 -33.88 21.80 17.77
N GLY A 35 -34.72 21.19 18.58
CA GLY A 35 -36.15 21.52 18.66
C GLY A 35 -37.03 20.50 17.95
N SER A 36 -38.30 20.48 18.33
CA SER A 36 -39.30 19.60 17.77
C SER A 36 -40.61 20.35 17.54
N VAL A 37 -41.33 19.96 16.50
CA VAL A 37 -42.66 20.47 16.16
C VAL A 37 -43.70 19.39 16.45
N ASP A 38 -44.95 19.80 16.66
CA ASP A 38 -46.04 18.86 16.76
C ASP A 38 -46.26 18.07 15.48
N THR A 39 -46.60 16.79 15.62
CA THR A 39 -46.67 15.86 14.47
C THR A 39 -47.65 16.35 13.40
N GLY A 40 -48.75 17.01 13.78
CA GLY A 40 -49.71 17.60 12.84
C GLY A 40 -49.21 18.84 12.09
N LEU A 41 -48.12 19.47 12.55
CA LEU A 41 -47.51 20.65 11.95
C LEU A 41 -46.19 20.33 11.22
N LEU A 42 -45.72 19.07 11.29
CA LEU A 42 -44.55 18.60 10.54
C LEU A 42 -44.70 18.78 9.02
N PRO A 43 -45.86 18.47 8.38
CA PRO A 43 -46.01 18.63 6.94
C PRO A 43 -45.85 20.07 6.46
N SER A 44 -46.34 21.05 7.23
CA SER A 44 -46.33 22.45 6.82
C SER A 44 -45.02 23.19 7.14
N GLN A 45 -43.99 22.50 7.62
CA GLN A 45 -42.67 23.09 7.83
C GLN A 45 -41.99 23.42 6.50
N THR A 46 -41.42 24.63 6.44
CA THR A 46 -40.58 25.09 5.33
C THR A 46 -39.10 25.17 5.72
N ALA A 47 -38.81 25.13 7.02
CA ALA A 47 -37.47 25.14 7.60
C ALA A 47 -37.44 24.37 8.93
N LEU A 48 -36.24 24.05 9.42
CA LEU A 48 -36.04 23.41 10.73
C LEU A 48 -36.23 24.42 11.87
N VAL A 49 -36.67 23.94 13.05
CA VAL A 49 -36.96 24.78 14.22
C VAL A 49 -35.75 25.57 14.70
N SER A 50 -34.60 24.91 14.83
CA SER A 50 -33.32 25.55 15.12
C SER A 50 -32.24 24.83 14.34
N ARG A 51 -31.98 25.28 13.12
CA ARG A 51 -30.88 24.74 12.31
C ARG A 51 -29.54 24.99 13.01
N LYS A 52 -28.78 23.92 13.26
CA LYS A 52 -27.48 23.97 13.94
C LYS A 52 -26.31 23.82 12.98
N GLN A 53 -26.38 22.83 12.10
CA GLN A 53 -25.30 22.55 11.16
C GLN A 53 -25.80 21.96 9.84
N PRO A 54 -25.07 22.14 8.73
CA PRO A 54 -25.29 21.36 7.52
C PRO A 54 -25.02 19.87 7.78
N VAL A 55 -25.60 19.01 6.94
CA VAL A 55 -25.40 17.56 6.96
C VAL A 55 -24.88 17.15 5.59
N SER A 56 -23.80 16.40 5.58
CA SER A 56 -23.17 15.96 4.34
C SER A 56 -23.93 14.79 3.73
N LEU A 57 -24.25 14.91 2.44
CA LEU A 57 -24.91 13.88 1.66
C LEU A 57 -23.85 13.00 1.00
N ILE A 58 -23.57 11.84 1.58
CA ILE A 58 -22.41 11.01 1.24
C ILE A 58 -22.75 9.81 0.33
N GLY A 59 -24.02 9.61 0.03
CA GLY A 59 -24.46 8.58 -0.89
C GLY A 59 -25.97 8.59 -1.11
N SER A 60 -26.37 7.97 -2.21
CA SER A 60 -27.77 7.73 -2.54
C SER A 60 -27.90 6.40 -3.28
N GLU A 61 -28.93 5.64 -2.93
CA GLU A 61 -29.24 4.35 -3.53
C GLU A 61 -30.72 4.36 -3.95
N PRO A 62 -31.05 4.19 -5.24
CA PRO A 62 -32.44 4.00 -5.65
C PRO A 62 -32.95 2.65 -5.13
N VAL A 63 -34.17 2.62 -4.61
CA VAL A 63 -34.85 1.41 -4.12
C VAL A 63 -36.20 1.27 -4.82
N GLU A 64 -36.82 0.09 -4.78
CA GLU A 64 -38.05 -0.21 -5.54
C GLU A 64 -39.16 0.85 -5.36
N ASP A 65 -39.33 1.38 -4.14
CA ASP A 65 -40.36 2.37 -3.81
C ASP A 65 -39.79 3.76 -3.47
N GLY A 66 -38.62 4.15 -4.00
CA GLY A 66 -38.09 5.51 -3.80
C GLY A 66 -36.57 5.62 -3.77
N ILE A 67 -36.04 6.44 -2.87
CA ILE A 67 -34.60 6.67 -2.74
C ILE A 67 -34.13 6.59 -1.28
N ARG A 68 -33.02 5.88 -1.05
CA ARG A 68 -32.32 5.87 0.22
C ARG A 68 -31.15 6.84 0.17
N LEU A 69 -31.14 7.82 1.05
CA LEU A 69 -30.07 8.79 1.20
C LEU A 69 -29.21 8.43 2.41
N LYS A 70 -27.89 8.47 2.22
CA LYS A 70 -26.92 8.30 3.29
C LYS A 70 -26.41 9.68 3.69
N LEU A 71 -26.74 10.08 4.91
CA LEU A 71 -26.42 11.37 5.51
C LEU A 71 -25.34 11.18 6.58
N ARG A 72 -24.37 12.09 6.64
CA ARG A 72 -23.31 12.09 7.64
C ARG A 72 -23.26 13.42 8.36
N LEU A 73 -23.23 13.34 9.69
CA LEU A 73 -23.06 14.44 10.61
C LEU A 73 -21.71 14.27 11.31
N THR A 74 -20.91 15.33 11.34
CA THR A 74 -19.66 15.40 12.10
C THR A 74 -19.87 16.21 13.38
N ALA A 75 -18.84 16.25 14.23
CA ALA A 75 -18.87 17.02 15.46
C ALA A 75 -19.05 18.53 15.17
N PRO A 76 -20.12 19.17 15.69
CA PRO A 76 -20.30 20.62 15.63
C PRO A 76 -19.31 21.34 16.55
N GLU A 77 -19.16 22.66 16.37
CA GLU A 77 -18.39 23.51 17.31
C GLU A 77 -19.04 23.59 18.70
N ILE A 78 -20.37 23.46 18.78
CA ILE A 78 -21.13 23.51 20.04
C ILE A 78 -22.03 22.28 20.12
N ALA A 79 -21.96 21.58 21.25
CA ALA A 79 -22.76 20.40 21.52
C ALA A 79 -24.26 20.75 21.53
N TYR A 80 -25.10 19.86 21.02
CA TYR A 80 -26.54 20.06 20.99
C TYR A 80 -27.30 18.74 20.97
N VAL A 81 -28.60 18.81 21.25
CA VAL A 81 -29.48 17.64 21.11
C VAL A 81 -30.09 17.63 19.70
N LEU A 82 -29.63 16.70 18.87
CA LEU A 82 -30.17 16.48 17.53
C LEU A 82 -31.59 15.95 17.63
N GLN A 83 -32.55 16.74 17.16
CA GLN A 83 -33.97 16.39 17.16
C GLN A 83 -34.58 16.40 15.76
N GLN A 84 -34.00 17.13 14.82
CA GLN A 84 -34.48 17.18 13.43
C GLN A 84 -33.37 17.04 12.41
N ILE A 85 -33.68 16.36 11.31
CA ILE A 85 -32.89 16.32 10.08
C ILE A 85 -33.81 16.70 8.93
N GLY A 86 -33.45 17.74 8.18
CA GLY A 86 -34.15 18.16 6.97
C GLY A 86 -33.36 17.74 5.73
N VAL A 87 -34.09 17.41 4.67
CA VAL A 87 -33.54 17.18 3.32
C VAL A 87 -34.23 18.13 2.35
N TRP A 88 -33.45 18.87 1.58
CA TRP A 88 -33.93 19.82 0.59
C TRP A 88 -33.72 19.29 -0.83
N ALA A 89 -34.63 19.66 -1.70
CA ALA A 89 -34.60 19.31 -3.10
C ALA A 89 -35.13 20.46 -3.96
N GLN A 90 -34.75 20.45 -5.24
CA GLN A 90 -35.26 21.38 -6.23
C GLN A 90 -35.50 20.65 -7.55
N LEU A 91 -36.47 21.14 -8.32
CA LEU A 91 -36.59 20.76 -9.73
C LEU A 91 -35.60 21.57 -10.56
N GLU A 92 -35.25 21.06 -11.74
CA GLU A 92 -34.38 21.74 -12.68
C GLU A 92 -34.89 23.17 -12.99
N GLY A 93 -34.09 24.20 -12.65
CA GLY A 93 -34.45 25.61 -12.81
C GLY A 93 -35.46 26.17 -11.78
N GLY A 94 -35.88 25.38 -10.79
CA GLY A 94 -36.81 25.79 -9.73
C GLY A 94 -36.12 26.21 -8.42
N GLU A 95 -36.93 26.64 -7.45
CA GLU A 95 -36.46 26.97 -6.10
C GLU A 95 -36.24 25.72 -5.23
N GLU A 96 -35.23 25.77 -4.36
CA GLU A 96 -34.99 24.75 -3.34
C GLU A 96 -36.10 24.78 -2.28
N LYS A 97 -36.74 23.63 -2.05
CA LYS A 97 -37.74 23.46 -1.00
C LYS A 97 -37.38 22.30 -0.09
N LEU A 98 -37.83 22.38 1.16
CA LEU A 98 -37.69 21.30 2.12
C LEU A 98 -38.54 20.12 1.65
N LEU A 99 -37.90 19.01 1.26
CA LEU A 99 -38.56 17.82 0.74
C LEU A 99 -39.13 16.96 1.87
N ALA A 100 -38.29 16.66 2.86
CA ALA A 100 -38.63 15.78 3.96
C ALA A 100 -38.01 16.25 5.27
N VAL A 101 -38.70 15.99 6.37
CA VAL A 101 -38.22 16.22 7.74
C VAL A 101 -38.28 14.91 8.51
N PHE A 102 -37.18 14.57 9.15
CA PHE A 102 -37.06 13.46 10.09
C PHE A 102 -36.92 14.03 11.49
N GLN A 103 -37.81 13.64 12.39
CA GLN A 103 -37.84 14.16 13.75
C GLN A 103 -37.74 13.04 14.79
N ASN A 104 -36.91 13.23 15.80
CA ASN A 104 -36.85 12.42 16.99
C ASN A 104 -37.03 13.30 18.23
N ARG A 105 -38.22 13.27 18.83
CA ARG A 105 -38.56 14.10 20.01
C ARG A 105 -37.67 13.82 21.22
N ARG A 106 -37.21 12.57 21.40
CA ARG A 106 -36.28 12.22 22.49
C ARG A 106 -34.91 12.86 22.31
N GLY A 107 -34.57 13.19 21.07
CA GLY A 107 -33.28 13.73 20.69
C GLY A 107 -32.16 12.71 20.76
N TYR A 108 -31.04 13.07 20.16
CA TYR A 108 -29.77 12.35 20.25
C TYR A 108 -28.68 13.37 20.57
N PHE A 109 -27.90 13.13 21.63
CA PHE A 109 -26.86 14.07 22.03
C PHE A 109 -25.68 14.01 21.06
N ILE A 110 -25.33 15.15 20.47
CA ILE A 110 -24.17 15.31 19.61
C ILE A 110 -23.10 16.07 20.42
N PRO A 111 -21.93 15.47 20.70
CA PRO A 111 -20.85 16.15 21.39
C PRO A 111 -20.24 17.25 20.51
N ASP A 112 -19.67 18.28 21.13
CA ASP A 112 -18.86 19.25 20.40
C ASP A 112 -17.52 18.65 19.97
N LYS A 113 -16.89 19.33 19.01
CA LYS A 113 -15.62 18.94 18.40
C LYS A 113 -14.45 18.92 19.40
N ALA A 114 -14.46 19.74 20.44
CA ALA A 114 -13.40 19.73 21.45
C ALA A 114 -13.48 18.49 22.35
N ALA A 115 -14.71 18.04 22.67
CA ALA A 115 -14.94 16.84 23.45
C ALA A 115 -14.72 15.55 22.64
N SER A 116 -15.12 15.53 21.36
CA SER A 116 -15.02 14.34 20.50
C SER A 116 -14.77 14.73 19.03
N PRO A 117 -13.51 14.99 18.63
CA PRO A 117 -13.18 15.48 17.29
C PRO A 117 -13.52 14.48 16.18
N ASP A 118 -13.43 13.18 16.46
CA ASP A 118 -13.71 12.10 15.50
C ASP A 118 -15.17 11.63 15.54
N PHE A 119 -16.07 12.39 16.17
CA PHE A 119 -17.48 12.02 16.23
C PHE A 119 -18.11 12.02 14.84
N VAL A 120 -18.70 10.89 14.48
CA VAL A 120 -19.45 10.72 13.23
C VAL A 120 -20.78 10.03 13.52
N PHE A 121 -21.86 10.69 13.12
CA PHE A 121 -23.21 10.11 13.14
C PHE A 121 -23.70 9.91 11.71
N THR A 122 -23.98 8.66 11.34
CA THR A 122 -24.51 8.31 10.02
C THR A 122 -26.00 8.04 10.12
N PHE A 123 -26.79 8.75 9.32
CA PHE A 123 -28.24 8.61 9.25
C PHE A 123 -28.65 8.11 7.86
N TYR A 124 -29.56 7.14 7.82
CA TYR A 124 -30.12 6.62 6.57
C TYR A 124 -31.55 7.11 6.46
N ALA A 125 -31.80 8.02 5.51
CA ALA A 125 -33.12 8.54 5.21
C ALA A 125 -33.72 7.75 4.04
N LEU A 126 -34.88 7.14 4.23
CA LEU A 126 -35.65 6.55 3.14
C LEU A 126 -36.77 7.52 2.75
N ILE A 127 -36.79 7.94 1.50
CA ILE A 127 -37.84 8.76 0.93
C ILE A 127 -38.63 7.88 -0.03
N SER A 128 -39.82 7.47 0.39
CA SER A 128 -40.69 6.65 -0.44
C SER A 128 -41.45 7.50 -1.45
N CYS A 129 -41.42 7.08 -2.71
CA CYS A 129 -42.18 7.69 -3.80
C CYS A 129 -42.70 6.56 -4.70
N SER A 130 -43.98 6.61 -5.05
CA SER A 130 -44.61 5.60 -5.92
C SER A 130 -44.32 5.79 -7.42
N ASN A 131 -43.44 6.73 -7.79
CA ASN A 131 -43.19 7.10 -9.18
C ASN A 131 -41.76 6.77 -9.61
N SER A 132 -41.59 6.34 -10.86
CA SER A 132 -40.35 5.79 -11.43
C SER A 132 -39.58 6.82 -12.28
N GLY A 133 -39.38 8.04 -11.78
CA GLY A 133 -38.59 9.06 -12.47
C GLY A 133 -37.08 8.97 -12.15
N ASN A 134 -36.26 9.79 -12.85
CA ASN A 134 -34.83 9.91 -12.58
C ASN A 134 -34.56 10.85 -11.39
N TRP A 135 -33.84 10.35 -10.39
CA TRP A 135 -33.34 11.12 -9.26
C TRP A 135 -31.90 11.56 -9.51
N THR A 136 -31.60 12.83 -9.28
CA THR A 136 -30.22 13.34 -9.26
C THR A 136 -29.86 13.77 -7.84
N VAL A 137 -28.69 13.38 -7.34
CA VAL A 137 -28.27 13.71 -5.97
C VAL A 137 -26.96 14.49 -6.00
N ASN A 138 -26.95 15.68 -5.37
CA ASN A 138 -25.72 16.44 -5.21
C ASN A 138 -24.93 15.90 -4.03
N LEU A 139 -24.00 14.98 -4.29
CA LEU A 139 -23.16 14.41 -3.24
C LEU A 139 -22.16 15.46 -2.74
N ASP A 140 -21.99 15.51 -1.43
CA ASP A 140 -20.94 16.29 -0.79
C ASP A 140 -19.61 15.54 -0.88
N VAL A 141 -18.88 15.81 -1.97
CA VAL A 141 -17.58 15.19 -2.26
C VAL A 141 -16.51 15.59 -1.23
N SER A 142 -16.71 16.69 -0.49
CA SER A 142 -15.77 17.11 0.56
C SER A 142 -15.86 16.25 1.82
N ALA A 143 -16.99 15.58 2.04
CA ALA A 143 -17.17 14.57 3.09
C ALA A 143 -16.72 13.16 2.67
N LEU A 144 -16.27 13.00 1.41
CA LEU A 144 -15.72 11.76 0.84
C LEU A 144 -14.17 11.68 0.93
N ALA A 145 -13.56 12.50 1.79
CA ALA A 145 -12.15 12.91 1.86
C ALA A 145 -11.91 14.20 1.07
N SER A 146 -11.43 15.23 1.77
CA SER A 146 -11.15 16.52 1.15
C SER A 146 -9.93 16.40 0.21
N GLN A 147 -9.85 17.24 -0.81
CA GLN A 147 -8.67 17.30 -1.69
C GLN A 147 -7.37 17.48 -0.89
N LYS A 148 -7.44 18.18 0.25
CA LYS A 148 -6.35 18.35 1.21
C LYS A 148 -5.91 17.03 1.85
N ASP A 149 -6.84 16.16 2.23
CA ASP A 149 -6.51 14.85 2.82
C ASP A 149 -5.82 13.94 1.79
N ILE A 150 -6.21 14.05 0.52
CA ILE A 150 -5.56 13.34 -0.59
C ILE A 150 -4.14 13.86 -0.82
N TRP A 151 -3.93 15.19 -0.78
CA TRP A 151 -2.61 15.79 -0.91
C TRP A 151 -1.71 15.45 0.29
N GLU A 152 -2.22 15.50 1.52
CA GLU A 152 -1.45 15.09 2.70
C GLU A 152 -1.09 13.60 2.68
N ALA A 153 -1.98 12.75 2.16
CA ALA A 153 -1.68 11.34 1.95
C ALA A 153 -0.65 11.13 0.82
N ALA A 154 -0.70 11.93 -0.24
CA ALA A 154 0.29 11.91 -1.32
C ALA A 154 1.67 12.36 -0.83
N ASP A 155 1.75 13.44 -0.05
CA ASP A 155 3.00 13.93 0.54
C ASP A 155 3.62 12.89 1.48
N LYS A 156 2.81 12.26 2.34
CA LYS A 156 3.28 11.17 3.22
C LYS A 156 3.77 9.96 2.42
N LEU A 157 3.09 9.63 1.32
CA LEU A 157 3.51 8.53 0.46
C LEU A 157 4.82 8.85 -0.24
N GLU A 158 5.02 10.10 -0.67
CA GLU A 158 6.28 10.57 -1.25
C GLU A 158 7.42 10.49 -0.23
N GLU A 159 7.20 10.94 1.00
CA GLU A 159 8.18 10.82 2.10
C GLU A 159 8.53 9.35 2.41
N GLN A 160 7.52 8.47 2.46
CA GLN A 160 7.74 7.04 2.64
C GLN A 160 8.50 6.42 1.47
N MET A 161 8.21 6.83 0.24
CA MET A 161 8.89 6.34 -0.95
C MET A 161 10.36 6.78 -0.97
N GLN A 162 10.65 8.05 -0.62
CA GLN A 162 12.02 8.54 -0.47
C GLN A 162 12.79 7.78 0.61
N THR A 163 12.14 7.50 1.74
CA THR A 163 12.74 6.69 2.82
C THR A 163 13.05 5.27 2.35
N HIS A 164 12.14 4.63 1.60
CA HIS A 164 12.36 3.30 1.05
C HIS A 164 13.48 3.29 0.01
N ILE A 165 13.58 4.32 -0.84
CA ILE A 165 14.66 4.44 -1.82
C ILE A 165 16.01 4.51 -1.09
N GLN A 166 16.14 5.38 -0.09
CA GLN A 166 17.38 5.50 0.70
C GLN A 166 17.75 4.18 1.39
N ALA A 167 16.78 3.49 1.99
CA ALA A 167 17.03 2.20 2.63
C ALA A 167 17.48 1.12 1.63
N VAL A 168 16.97 1.15 0.40
CA VAL A 168 17.41 0.24 -0.68
C VAL A 168 18.81 0.60 -1.16
N GLU A 169 19.14 1.89 -1.29
CA GLU A 169 20.48 2.37 -1.65
C GLU A 169 21.52 1.96 -0.61
N GLU A 170 21.25 2.17 0.68
CA GLU A 170 22.14 1.77 1.78
C GLU A 170 22.38 0.25 1.77
N LYS A 171 21.30 -0.54 1.63
CA LYS A 171 21.42 -1.99 1.54
C LYS A 171 22.20 -2.45 0.30
N TRP A 172 22.08 -1.73 -0.81
CA TRP A 172 22.83 -2.00 -2.03
C TRP A 172 24.32 -1.73 -1.82
N ASP A 173 24.66 -0.61 -1.18
CA ASP A 173 26.05 -0.24 -0.85
C ASP A 173 26.68 -1.24 0.13
N ASP A 174 25.95 -1.66 1.17
CA ASP A 174 26.40 -2.72 2.09
C ASP A 174 26.67 -4.03 1.36
N SER A 175 25.79 -4.40 0.43
CA SER A 175 25.93 -5.62 -0.36
C SER A 175 27.12 -5.54 -1.32
N LEU A 176 27.37 -4.37 -1.91
CA LEU A 176 28.56 -4.14 -2.74
C LEU A 176 29.84 -4.19 -1.92
N HIS A 177 29.85 -3.62 -0.71
CA HIS A 177 31.00 -3.66 0.18
C HIS A 177 31.34 -5.10 0.59
N ALA A 178 30.34 -5.86 1.04
CA ALA A 178 30.51 -7.26 1.41
C ALA A 178 31.04 -8.11 0.24
N LEU A 179 30.49 -7.91 -0.97
CA LEU A 179 30.98 -8.59 -2.16
C LEU A 179 32.44 -8.19 -2.50
N GLY A 180 32.81 -6.94 -2.25
CA GLY A 180 34.19 -6.46 -2.38
C GLY A 180 35.14 -7.17 -1.43
N GLU A 181 34.77 -7.31 -0.15
CA GLU A 181 35.55 -8.04 0.85
C GLU A 181 35.70 -9.53 0.48
N ASP A 182 34.63 -10.17 0.01
CA ASP A 182 34.66 -11.55 -0.45
C ASP A 182 35.62 -11.73 -1.65
N VAL A 183 35.62 -10.79 -2.60
CA VAL A 183 36.54 -10.81 -3.75
C VAL A 183 37.99 -10.64 -3.31
N ASP A 184 38.27 -9.72 -2.38
CA ASP A 184 39.61 -9.51 -1.85
C ASP A 184 40.11 -10.74 -1.07
N ALA A 185 39.23 -11.39 -0.30
CA ALA A 185 39.54 -12.64 0.39
C ALA A 185 39.85 -13.78 -0.60
N LEU A 186 39.02 -13.97 -1.63
CA LEU A 186 39.26 -14.96 -2.69
C LEU A 186 40.58 -14.71 -3.43
N ARG A 187 40.93 -13.43 -3.64
CA ARG A 187 42.20 -13.06 -4.27
C ARG A 187 43.40 -13.42 -3.39
N ALA A 188 43.31 -13.16 -2.08
CA ALA A 188 44.35 -13.55 -1.13
C ALA A 188 44.52 -15.07 -1.05
N ASP A 189 43.42 -15.82 -1.03
CA ASP A 189 43.44 -17.28 -1.06
C ASP A 189 44.09 -17.82 -2.35
N LEU A 190 43.78 -17.22 -3.50
CA LEU A 190 44.39 -17.57 -4.78
C LEU A 190 45.91 -17.34 -4.78
N ASP A 191 46.36 -16.18 -4.28
CA ASP A 191 47.79 -15.85 -4.19
C ASP A 191 48.52 -16.81 -3.23
N SER A 192 47.89 -17.14 -2.10
CA SER A 192 48.41 -18.13 -1.14
C SER A 192 48.55 -19.52 -1.77
N LEU A 193 47.50 -20.01 -2.44
CA LEU A 193 47.49 -21.32 -3.10
C LEU A 193 48.54 -21.37 -4.23
N SER A 194 48.66 -20.30 -5.01
CA SER A 194 49.70 -20.15 -6.03
C SER A 194 51.11 -20.25 -5.43
N GLY A 195 51.34 -19.59 -4.30
CA GLY A 195 52.61 -19.68 -3.55
C GLY A 195 52.89 -21.09 -3.02
N GLN A 196 51.88 -21.77 -2.48
CA GLN A 196 51.98 -23.17 -2.02
C GLN A 196 52.35 -24.10 -3.16
N ILE A 197 51.64 -24.03 -4.29
CA ILE A 197 51.92 -24.83 -5.49
C ILE A 197 53.34 -24.58 -5.98
N SER A 198 53.76 -23.32 -6.07
CA SER A 198 55.11 -22.98 -6.54
C SER A 198 56.19 -23.57 -5.63
N THR A 199 55.95 -23.59 -4.31
CA THR A 199 56.87 -24.17 -3.33
C THR A 199 56.92 -25.69 -3.45
N GLU A 200 55.76 -26.37 -3.45
CA GLU A 200 55.67 -27.83 -3.49
C GLU A 200 56.24 -28.41 -4.80
N VAL A 201 55.96 -27.75 -5.93
CA VAL A 201 56.55 -28.12 -7.23
C VAL A 201 58.06 -27.90 -7.21
N GLY A 202 58.53 -26.80 -6.64
CA GLY A 202 59.96 -26.50 -6.50
C GLY A 202 60.70 -27.56 -5.66
N GLU A 203 60.14 -27.93 -4.51
CA GLU A 203 60.70 -28.97 -3.63
C GLU A 203 60.70 -30.35 -4.30
N SER A 204 59.58 -30.73 -4.93
CA SER A 204 59.46 -32.00 -5.66
C SER A 204 60.48 -32.10 -6.80
N LEU A 205 60.67 -31.01 -7.56
CA LEU A 205 61.64 -30.95 -8.65
C LEU A 205 63.07 -31.04 -8.12
N ALA A 206 63.38 -30.35 -7.01
CA ALA A 206 64.69 -30.43 -6.37
C ALA A 206 65.00 -31.85 -5.89
N GLU A 207 64.02 -32.52 -5.25
CA GLU A 207 64.15 -33.92 -4.83
C GLU A 207 64.40 -34.85 -6.02
N LEU A 208 63.60 -34.72 -7.09
CA LEU A 208 63.72 -35.55 -8.29
C LEU A 208 65.10 -35.36 -8.95
N THR A 209 65.54 -34.10 -9.07
CA THR A 209 66.86 -33.73 -9.60
C THR A 209 67.98 -34.36 -8.78
N GLY A 210 67.88 -34.32 -7.45
CA GLY A 210 68.84 -34.97 -6.55
C GLY A 210 68.90 -36.49 -6.73
N ARG A 211 67.73 -37.14 -6.89
CA ARG A 211 67.65 -38.59 -7.16
C ARG A 211 68.26 -38.97 -8.51
N VAL A 212 68.03 -38.17 -9.55
CA VAL A 212 68.63 -38.38 -10.88
C VAL A 212 70.15 -38.28 -10.79
N ALA A 213 70.69 -37.21 -10.17
CA ALA A 213 72.14 -37.05 -10.00
C ALA A 213 72.77 -38.21 -9.22
N MET A 214 72.11 -38.70 -8.15
CA MET A 214 72.57 -39.87 -7.41
C MET A 214 72.60 -41.14 -8.28
N ASN A 215 71.57 -41.34 -9.10
CA ASN A 215 71.50 -42.49 -9.99
C ASN A 215 72.56 -42.42 -11.10
N GLU A 216 72.81 -41.24 -11.66
CA GLU A 216 73.89 -41.03 -12.64
C GLU A 216 75.26 -41.39 -12.04
N SER A 217 75.54 -40.97 -10.81
CA SER A 217 76.77 -41.34 -10.09
C SER A 217 76.88 -42.85 -9.84
N LYS A 218 75.79 -43.52 -9.44
CA LYS A 218 75.75 -44.98 -9.28
C LYS A 218 76.02 -45.69 -10.60
N ILE A 219 75.40 -45.25 -11.70
CA ILE A 219 75.60 -45.80 -13.04
C ILE A 219 77.06 -45.63 -13.47
N ALA A 220 77.67 -44.46 -13.27
CA ALA A 220 79.08 -44.23 -13.57
C ALA A 220 80.00 -45.16 -12.77
N THR A 221 79.72 -45.36 -11.48
CA THR A 221 80.49 -46.27 -10.62
C THR A 221 80.37 -47.73 -11.08
N LEU A 222 79.16 -48.16 -11.45
CA LEU A 222 78.94 -49.52 -11.99
C LEU A 222 79.67 -49.72 -13.32
N TRP A 223 79.67 -48.72 -14.19
CA TRP A 223 80.41 -48.75 -15.46
C TRP A 223 81.91 -48.94 -15.23
N ASP A 224 82.50 -48.18 -14.31
CA ASP A 224 83.92 -48.28 -13.97
C ASP A 224 84.28 -49.68 -13.40
N ALA A 225 83.43 -50.20 -12.52
CA ALA A 225 83.60 -51.54 -11.95
C ALA A 225 83.50 -52.66 -13.00
N ILE A 226 82.56 -52.57 -13.95
CA ILE A 226 82.41 -53.54 -15.05
C ILE A 226 83.63 -53.48 -15.96
N PHE A 227 84.07 -52.28 -16.37
CA PHE A 227 85.21 -52.13 -17.28
C PHE A 227 86.52 -52.60 -16.65
N THR A 228 86.70 -52.34 -15.36
CA THR A 228 87.83 -52.87 -14.57
C THR A 228 87.80 -54.40 -14.52
N ASN A 229 86.63 -55.01 -14.32
CA ASN A 229 86.50 -56.47 -14.33
C ASN A 229 86.75 -57.08 -15.72
N ILE A 230 86.29 -56.44 -16.80
CA ILE A 230 86.52 -56.92 -18.18
C ILE A 230 88.02 -56.86 -18.53
N THR A 231 88.71 -55.77 -18.15
CA THR A 231 90.14 -55.58 -18.47
C THR A 231 91.07 -56.39 -17.56
N GLY A 232 90.66 -56.68 -16.33
CA GLY A 232 91.39 -57.52 -15.38
C GLY A 232 91.16 -59.03 -15.53
N ASN A 233 90.23 -59.46 -16.37
CA ASN A 233 89.95 -60.88 -16.60
C ASN A 233 90.96 -61.47 -17.61
N PRO A 234 91.72 -62.53 -17.26
CA PRO A 234 92.75 -63.10 -18.12
C PRO A 234 92.22 -63.86 -19.35
N PHE A 235 90.90 -63.98 -19.53
CA PHE A 235 90.27 -64.58 -20.71
C PHE A 235 89.85 -63.50 -21.72
N THR A 236 90.46 -63.52 -22.91
CA THR A 236 90.12 -62.63 -24.03
C THR A 236 88.73 -62.96 -24.59
N VAL A 237 87.75 -62.08 -24.40
CA VAL A 237 86.46 -62.16 -25.10
C VAL A 237 86.53 -61.28 -26.34
N ALA A 238 86.66 -61.90 -27.52
CA ALA A 238 86.66 -61.20 -28.80
C ALA A 238 85.22 -60.99 -29.28
N PHE A 239 84.79 -59.73 -29.42
CA PHE A 239 83.56 -59.40 -30.13
C PHE A 239 83.89 -59.25 -31.62
N SER A 240 83.62 -60.29 -32.42
CA SER A 240 83.60 -60.16 -33.87
C SER A 240 82.38 -59.33 -34.27
N SER A 241 82.59 -58.28 -35.07
CA SER A 241 81.55 -57.38 -35.57
C SER A 241 80.38 -58.16 -36.17
N LEU A 242 79.15 -57.89 -35.70
CA LEU A 242 77.95 -58.30 -36.42
C LEU A 242 77.78 -57.33 -37.60
N SER A 243 78.21 -57.76 -38.79
CA SER A 243 77.69 -57.19 -40.03
C SER A 243 76.42 -57.96 -40.39
N GLY A 244 75.28 -57.31 -40.16
CA GLY A 244 73.93 -57.73 -40.55
C GLY A 244 72.99 -56.56 -40.40
#